data_AF-A0A519TPH8-F1
#
_entry.id   AF-A0A519TPH8-F1
#
_cell.length_a   1.000
_cell.length_b   1.000
_cell.length_c   1.000
_cell.angle_alpha   90.00
_cell.angle_beta   90.00
_cell.angle_gamma   90.00
#
_symmetry.space_group_name_H-M   'P 1'
#
loop_
_entity.id
_entity.type
_entity.pdbx_description
1 polymer ?
#
loop_
_entity_poly.entity_id
_entity_poly.type
_entity_poly.pdbx_seq_one_letter_code
_entity_poly.pdbx_strand_id
1 'polypeptide(L)'
;MIINSLQEYREVFQQFDELTATDVYEQDPTLVEKARLMAQAISDYEDVLELMPIPFPAPKPTTLPAMIELKRQQRQLKQKDLAQLLEVPAGRLSQILSGKRRVTMDLAKKLYERLDISPEFILKTA
;
A
#
# COMPACT_ATOMS: atom_id res chain seq x y z
N MET A 1 -14.23 -4.93 -23.32
CA MET A 1 -13.55 -6.23 -23.54
C MET A 1 -13.77 -7.05 -22.29
N ILE A 2 -14.10 -8.33 -22.39
CA ILE A 2 -14.33 -9.21 -21.22
C ILE A 2 -13.46 -10.44 -21.43
N ILE A 3 -12.59 -10.74 -20.47
CA ILE A 3 -11.70 -11.90 -20.47
C ILE A 3 -12.41 -13.01 -19.70
N ASN A 4 -12.56 -14.20 -20.30
CA ASN A 4 -13.25 -15.33 -19.66
C ASN A 4 -12.36 -16.57 -19.51
N SER A 5 -11.15 -16.56 -20.07
CA SER A 5 -10.22 -17.69 -20.02
C SER A 5 -8.79 -17.27 -19.74
N LEU A 6 -7.99 -18.20 -19.20
CA LEU A 6 -6.57 -17.98 -18.92
C LEU A 6 -5.76 -17.73 -20.20
N GLN A 7 -6.22 -18.27 -21.33
CA GLN A 7 -5.57 -18.05 -22.62
C GLN A 7 -5.80 -16.61 -23.09
N GLU A 8 -7.05 -16.13 -23.06
CA GLU A 8 -7.38 -14.73 -23.37
C GLU A 8 -6.66 -13.76 -22.45
N TYR A 9 -6.56 -14.09 -21.15
CA TYR A 9 -5.78 -13.31 -20.19
C TYR A 9 -4.32 -13.13 -20.64
N ARG A 10 -3.64 -14.23 -21.00
CA ARG A 10 -2.24 -14.17 -21.44
C ARG A 10 -2.07 -13.37 -22.73
N GLU A 11 -2.98 -13.55 -23.68
CA GLU A 11 -2.95 -12.84 -24.97
C GLU A 11 -3.17 -11.34 -24.77
N VAL A 12 -4.14 -10.93 -23.94
CA VAL A 12 -4.40 -9.52 -23.64
C VAL A 12 -3.26 -8.91 -22.83
N PHE A 13 -2.70 -9.65 -21.86
CA PHE A 13 -1.55 -9.21 -21.08
C PHE A 13 -0.32 -8.98 -21.97
N GLN A 14 -0.02 -9.91 -22.89
CA GLN A 14 1.08 -9.77 -23.83
C GLN A 14 0.88 -8.56 -24.76
N GLN A 15 -0.33 -8.36 -25.28
CA GLN A 15 -0.64 -7.19 -26.12
C GLN A 15 -0.51 -5.87 -25.35
N PHE A 16 -0.89 -5.86 -24.07
CA PHE A 16 -0.72 -4.70 -23.20
C PHE A 16 0.77 -4.38 -22.96
N ASP A 17 1.59 -5.41 -22.70
CA ASP A 17 3.03 -5.26 -22.46
C ASP A 17 3.76 -4.76 -23.72
N GLU A 18 3.48 -5.35 -24.89
CA GLU A 18 4.03 -4.91 -26.17
C GLU A 18 3.63 -3.47 -26.52
N LEU A 19 2.38 -3.09 -26.22
CA LEU A 19 1.86 -1.76 -26.49
C LEU A 19 2.49 -0.70 -25.57
N THR A 20 2.66 -1.00 -24.28
CA THR A 20 3.28 -0.07 -23.32
C THR A 20 4.80 0.00 -23.44
N ALA A 21 5.44 -1.02 -24.03
CA ALA A 21 6.88 -1.01 -24.36
C ALA A 21 7.25 -0.12 -25.56
N THR A 22 6.26 0.40 -26.30
CA THR A 22 6.51 1.26 -27.47
C THR A 22 6.65 2.72 -27.06
N ASP A 23 7.71 3.42 -27.48
CA ASP A 23 7.98 4.83 -27.14
C ASP A 23 6.89 5.83 -27.60
N VAL A 24 6.00 5.40 -28.49
CA VAL A 24 4.90 6.21 -29.05
C VAL A 24 3.61 6.09 -28.22
N TYR A 25 3.54 5.12 -27.31
CA TYR A 25 2.36 4.84 -26.49
C TYR A 25 1.84 6.08 -25.77
N GLU A 26 2.71 6.80 -25.05
CA GLU A 26 2.33 7.97 -24.27
C GLU A 26 1.97 9.19 -25.14
N GLN A 27 2.29 9.15 -26.43
CA GLN A 27 2.09 10.26 -27.36
C GLN A 27 0.79 10.14 -28.16
N ASP A 28 0.19 8.95 -28.23
CA ASP A 28 -1.04 8.69 -28.98
C ASP A 28 -2.22 8.45 -28.01
N PRO A 29 -3.18 9.40 -27.90
CA PRO A 29 -4.35 9.26 -27.05
C PRO A 29 -5.19 8.00 -27.35
N THR A 30 -5.17 7.50 -28.58
CA THR A 30 -5.91 6.29 -28.96
C THR A 30 -5.25 5.03 -28.42
N LEU A 31 -3.92 4.98 -28.39
CA LEU A 31 -3.15 3.88 -27.79
C LEU A 31 -3.29 3.90 -26.26
N VAL A 32 -3.25 5.09 -25.64
CA VAL A 32 -3.52 5.27 -24.20
C VAL A 32 -4.90 4.73 -23.82
N GLU A 33 -5.95 5.09 -24.57
CA GLU A 33 -7.30 4.60 -24.26
C GLU A 33 -7.42 3.07 -24.50
N LYS A 34 -6.76 2.54 -25.54
CA LYS A 34 -6.71 1.10 -25.79
C LYS A 34 -6.02 0.34 -24.64
N ALA A 35 -4.89 0.84 -24.14
CA ALA A 35 -4.20 0.26 -22.99
C ALA A 35 -5.05 0.31 -21.73
N ARG A 36 -5.76 1.43 -21.50
CA ARG A 36 -6.67 1.60 -20.36
C ARG A 36 -7.77 0.54 -20.36
N LEU A 37 -8.38 0.29 -21.53
CA LEU A 37 -9.41 -0.75 -21.68
C LEU A 37 -8.85 -2.17 -21.47
N MET A 38 -7.62 -2.44 -21.92
CA MET A 38 -6.95 -3.73 -21.69
C MET A 38 -6.60 -3.92 -20.21
N ALA A 39 -6.04 -2.91 -19.55
CA ALA A 39 -5.72 -2.93 -18.13
C ALA A 39 -6.97 -3.16 -17.27
N GLN A 40 -8.09 -2.51 -17.60
CA GLN A 40 -9.36 -2.75 -16.91
C GLN A 40 -9.82 -4.20 -17.06
N ALA A 41 -9.78 -4.75 -18.29
CA ALA A 41 -10.21 -6.12 -18.54
C ALA A 41 -9.31 -7.16 -17.85
N ILE A 42 -7.99 -6.91 -17.76
CA ILE A 42 -7.03 -7.73 -17.00
C ILE A 42 -7.40 -7.69 -15.51
N SER A 43 -7.57 -6.49 -14.94
CA SER A 43 -7.93 -6.30 -13.53
C SER A 43 -9.25 -7.02 -13.19
N ASP A 44 -10.28 -6.86 -14.03
CA ASP A 44 -11.59 -7.49 -13.81
C ASP A 44 -11.48 -9.02 -13.79
N TYR A 45 -10.58 -9.61 -14.59
CA TYR A 45 -10.36 -11.05 -14.62
C TYR A 45 -9.49 -11.55 -13.45
N GLU A 46 -8.48 -10.77 -13.05
CA GLU A 46 -7.66 -11.07 -11.87
C GLU A 46 -8.49 -11.06 -10.57
N ASP A 47 -9.47 -10.15 -10.47
CA ASP A 47 -10.44 -10.11 -9.38
C ASP A 47 -11.31 -11.38 -9.32
N VAL A 48 -11.76 -11.89 -10.48
CA VAL A 48 -12.52 -13.16 -10.56
C VAL A 48 -11.68 -14.36 -10.14
N LEU A 49 -10.38 -14.35 -10.44
CA LEU A 49 -9.47 -15.42 -10.07
C LEU A 49 -8.93 -15.30 -8.63
N GLU A 50 -9.32 -14.27 -7.88
CA GLU A 50 -8.76 -13.93 -6.56
C GLU A 50 -7.21 -13.83 -6.57
N LEU A 51 -6.62 -13.57 -7.74
CA LEU A 51 -5.15 -13.50 -7.92
C LEU A 51 -4.56 -12.23 -7.30
N MET A 52 -5.40 -11.26 -6.92
CA MET A 52 -5.04 -10.14 -6.09
C MET A 52 -5.35 -10.43 -4.60
N PRO A 53 -4.41 -11.03 -3.83
CA PRO A 53 -4.61 -11.30 -2.41
C PRO A 53 -4.69 -10.01 -1.56
N ILE A 54 -4.42 -8.84 -2.15
CA ILE A 54 -4.44 -7.54 -1.47
C ILE A 54 -5.24 -6.58 -2.35
N PRO A 55 -6.41 -6.09 -1.89
CA PRO A 55 -7.19 -5.13 -2.67
C PRO A 55 -6.38 -3.87 -2.95
N PHE A 56 -6.46 -3.34 -4.16
CA PHE A 56 -5.83 -2.07 -4.54
C PHE A 56 -6.86 -0.92 -4.51
N PRO A 57 -6.56 0.22 -3.88
CA PRO A 57 -5.35 0.50 -3.11
C PRO A 57 -5.28 -0.33 -1.83
N ALA A 58 -4.06 -0.71 -1.43
CA ALA A 58 -3.80 -1.51 -0.24
C ALA A 58 -4.64 -0.99 0.95
N PRO A 59 -5.30 -1.89 1.71
CA PRO A 59 -6.21 -1.47 2.77
C PRO A 59 -5.44 -0.60 3.75
N LYS A 60 -5.95 0.61 3.97
CA LYS A 60 -5.32 1.55 4.92
C LYS A 60 -5.26 0.86 6.29
N PRO A 61 -4.11 0.93 6.99
CA PRO A 61 -3.98 0.28 8.28
C PRO A 61 -5.06 0.80 9.23
N THR A 62 -5.81 -0.12 9.83
CA THR A 62 -6.93 0.17 10.73
C THR A 62 -6.48 0.27 12.19
N THR A 63 -5.25 -0.15 12.49
CA THR A 63 -4.68 -0.15 13.84
C THR A 63 -3.46 0.77 13.93
N LEU A 64 -3.23 1.33 15.12
CA LEU A 64 -2.09 2.20 15.36
C LEU A 64 -0.73 1.50 15.13
N PRO A 65 -0.51 0.25 15.59
CA PRO A 65 0.70 -0.50 15.28
C PRO A 65 0.95 -0.66 13.78
N ALA A 66 -0.09 -0.99 13.00
CA ALA A 66 0.03 -1.17 11.56
C ALA A 66 0.35 0.15 10.85
N MET A 67 -0.22 1.27 11.31
CA MET A 67 0.10 2.60 10.78
C MET A 67 1.55 3.01 11.07
N ILE A 68 2.04 2.74 12.29
CA ILE A 68 3.43 3.00 12.67
C ILE A 68 4.38 2.18 11.78
N GLU A 69 4.05 0.91 11.56
CA GLU A 69 4.84 0.00 10.75
C GLU A 69 4.86 0.42 9.26
N LEU A 70 3.71 0.85 8.73
CA LEU A 70 3.62 1.42 7.38
C LEU A 70 4.53 2.64 7.24
N LYS A 71 4.46 3.59 8.17
CA LYS A 71 5.31 4.80 8.16
C LYS A 71 6.80 4.46 8.31
N ARG A 72 7.14 3.43 9.10
CA ARG A 72 8.50 2.92 9.24
C ARG A 72 9.03 2.41 7.91
N GLN A 73 8.25 1.58 7.22
CA GLN A 73 8.61 0.99 5.93
C GLN A 73 8.73 2.06 4.84
N GLN A 74 7.78 2.99 4.77
CA GLN A 74 7.80 4.14 3.85
C GLN A 74 9.07 4.99 4.01
N ARG A 75 9.60 5.09 5.24
CA ARG A 75 10.83 5.83 5.55
C ARG A 75 12.08 4.95 5.62
N GLN A 76 11.97 3.66 5.28
CA GLN A 76 13.06 2.67 5.32
C GLN A 76 13.83 2.61 6.66
N LEU A 77 13.15 2.93 7.76
CA LEU A 77 13.77 2.99 9.09
C LEU A 77 13.85 1.59 9.69
N LYS A 78 14.96 1.18 10.33
CA LYS A 78 14.93 -0.04 11.15
C LYS A 78 14.15 0.23 12.42
N GLN A 79 13.68 -0.82 13.09
CA GLN A 79 12.91 -0.68 14.35
C GLN A 79 13.71 0.05 15.45
N LYS A 80 15.04 -0.09 15.45
CA LYS A 80 15.94 0.66 16.35
C LYS A 80 15.96 2.16 16.04
N ASP A 81 15.98 2.50 14.76
CA ASP A 81 15.99 3.90 14.29
C ASP A 81 14.63 4.56 14.59
N LEU A 82 13.53 3.82 14.43
CA LEU A 82 12.19 4.26 14.82
C LEU A 82 12.09 4.50 16.34
N ALA A 83 12.69 3.62 17.15
CA ALA A 83 12.73 3.76 18.60
C ALA A 83 13.51 5.03 19.01
N GLN A 84 14.62 5.31 18.35
CA GLN A 84 15.39 6.54 18.54
C GLN A 84 14.60 7.78 18.09
N LEU A 85 13.96 7.74 16.92
CA LEU A 85 13.15 8.83 16.37
C LEU A 85 11.99 9.22 17.30
N LEU A 86 11.37 8.22 17.93
CA LEU A 86 10.28 8.40 18.89
C LEU A 86 10.77 8.59 20.32
N GLU A 87 12.09 8.57 20.57
CA GLU A 87 12.69 8.69 21.90
C GLU A 87 12.08 7.69 22.90
N VAL A 88 11.81 6.46 22.43
CA VAL A 88 11.23 5.38 23.23
C VAL A 88 12.22 4.20 23.26
N PRO A 89 12.40 3.53 24.40
CA PRO A 89 13.19 2.30 24.45
C PRO A 89 12.66 1.24 23.47
N ALA A 90 13.55 0.57 22.74
CA ALA A 90 13.16 -0.42 21.73
C ALA A 90 12.22 -1.52 22.28
N GLY A 91 12.42 -1.94 23.53
CA GLY A 91 11.54 -2.89 24.21
C GLY A 91 10.11 -2.36 24.41
N ARG A 92 9.96 -1.07 24.74
CA ARG A 92 8.65 -0.42 24.89
C ARG A 92 7.97 -0.24 23.54
N LEU A 93 8.72 0.12 22.49
CA LEU A 93 8.18 0.19 21.13
C LEU A 93 7.67 -1.19 20.66
N SER A 94 8.42 -2.26 20.92
CA SER A 94 8.00 -3.63 20.58
C SER A 94 6.71 -4.07 21.30
N GLN A 95 6.55 -3.71 22.58
CA GLN A 95 5.31 -3.96 23.33
C GLN A 95 4.10 -3.20 22.76
N ILE A 96 4.32 -2.00 22.22
CA ILE A 96 3.27 -1.20 21.58
C ILE A 96 2.91 -1.79 20.22
N LEU A 97 3.91 -2.16 19.41
CA LEU A 97 3.70 -2.80 18.10
C LEU A 97 2.98 -4.16 18.21
N SER A 98 3.19 -4.87 19.31
CA SER A 98 2.49 -6.13 19.61
C SER A 98 1.13 -5.95 20.29
N GLY A 99 0.67 -4.71 20.51
CA GLY A 99 -0.61 -4.41 21.16
C GLY A 99 -0.66 -4.72 22.66
N LYS A 100 0.44 -5.17 23.27
CA LYS A 100 0.53 -5.49 24.70
C LYS A 100 0.49 -4.24 25.59
N ARG A 101 0.73 -3.06 25.02
CA ARG A 101 0.79 -1.79 25.75
C ARG A 101 0.14 -0.66 24.96
N ARG A 102 -0.75 0.09 25.61
CA ARG A 102 -1.38 1.29 25.04
C ARG A 102 -0.39 2.43 24.84
N VAL A 103 -0.68 3.27 23.86
CA VAL A 103 0.11 4.46 23.55
C VAL A 103 -0.21 5.55 24.57
N THR A 104 0.83 6.10 25.19
CA THR A 104 0.70 7.23 26.11
C THR A 104 0.59 8.54 25.33
N MET A 105 -0.04 9.57 25.92
CA MET A 105 -0.21 10.88 25.27
C MET A 105 1.12 11.49 24.78
N ASP A 106 2.21 11.32 25.55
CA ASP A 106 3.56 11.75 25.14
C ASP A 106 4.01 11.09 23.82
N LEU A 107 3.75 9.80 23.67
CA LEU A 107 4.09 9.07 22.45
C LEU A 107 3.15 9.44 21.31
N ALA A 108 1.85 9.61 21.57
CA ALA A 108 0.89 10.09 20.58
C ALA A 108 1.35 11.42 19.95
N LYS A 109 1.84 12.35 20.77
CA LYS A 109 2.41 13.62 20.29
C LYS A 109 3.62 13.39 19.36
N LYS A 110 4.53 12.50 19.73
CA LYS A 110 5.71 12.16 18.91
C LYS A 110 5.33 11.42 17.61
N LEU A 111 4.30 10.58 17.64
CA LEU A 111 3.77 9.92 16.43
C LEU A 111 3.21 10.95 15.45
N TYR A 112 2.53 11.98 15.94
CA TYR A 112 2.08 13.10 15.12
C TYR A 112 3.27 13.91 14.59
N GLU A 113 4.14 14.41 15.46
CA GLU A 113 5.23 15.32 15.07
C GLU A 113 6.32 14.67 14.21
N ARG A 114 6.65 13.39 14.46
CA ARG A 114 7.79 12.73 13.81
C ARG A 114 7.38 11.83 12.66
N LEU A 115 6.21 11.16 12.76
CA LEU A 115 5.73 10.22 11.74
C LEU A 115 4.55 10.75 10.92
N ASP A 116 4.03 11.94 11.25
CA ASP A 116 2.91 12.56 10.55
C ASP A 116 1.69 11.62 10.50
N ILE A 117 1.35 11.06 11.67
CA ILE A 117 0.15 10.25 11.87
C ILE A 117 -0.94 11.17 12.45
N SER A 118 -2.10 11.22 11.79
CA SER A 118 -3.21 12.09 12.19
C SER A 118 -3.60 11.88 13.66
N PRO A 119 -3.75 12.96 14.46
CA PRO A 119 -4.19 12.86 15.85
C PRO A 119 -5.55 12.17 15.99
N GLU A 120 -6.47 12.40 15.06
CA GLU A 120 -7.77 11.73 15.05
C GLU A 120 -7.64 10.21 14.91
N PHE A 121 -6.72 9.77 14.04
CA PHE A 121 -6.44 8.35 13.85
C PHE A 121 -5.85 7.75 15.11
N ILE A 122 -4.89 8.43 15.75
CA ILE A 122 -4.29 7.99 17.01
C ILE A 122 -5.38 7.86 18.08
N LEU A 123 -6.23 8.88 18.26
CA LEU A 123 -7.28 8.85 19.29
C LEU A 123 -8.33 7.75 19.06
N LYS A 124 -8.62 7.42 17.80
CA LYS A 124 -9.55 6.32 17.45
C LYS A 124 -8.94 4.92 17.65
N THR A 125 -7.62 4.80 17.68
CA THR A 125 -6.92 3.49 17.58
C THR A 125 -5.89 3.22 18.69
N ALA A 126 -5.68 4.14 19.64
CA ALA A 126 -4.69 4.08 20.72
C ALA A 126 -5.12 3.30 21.98
#